data_AF-S3BJE0-F1
#
_entry.id   AF-S3BJE0-F1
#
_cell.length_a   1.000
_cell.length_b   1.000
_cell.length_c   1.000
_cell.angle_alpha   90.00
_cell.angle_beta   90.00
_cell.angle_gamma   90.00
#
_symmetry.space_group_name_H-M   'P 1'
#
loop_
_entity.id
_entity.type
_entity.pdbx_description
1 polymer ?
#
loop_
_entity_poly.entity_id
_entity_poly.type
_entity_poly.pdbx_seq_one_letter_code
_entity_poly.pdbx_strand_id
1 'polypeptide(L)'
;MKNIFIFTAMALTLSLTTGCKKDDGNNEPSVPQLQFSVNKVDIELTKTATITFTGTLNPTDKVQIEKAEVLTQKGEIINNTLTFIAKKIGTTKVSIVTDKKQERGSFQVTVFSKPLFIDQIAHKADIPYYKTNITEVSEYKKLIEQTITEYNTLLTTIEKHPQYPKDKYKYATQHSTWVEGTRISKGAIQNYGDKKSTIDLAEAKKTYEDLYQYGVVYAHIELMARQAEGYRVKYPTNTEIENFIKTTFDGLYGTLEGNNHFIKSTNEEIVVNFNKIIDIVNKLNTHN
;
A
#
# COMPACT_ATOMS: atom_id res chain seq x y z
N MET A 1 39.22 -11.76 -43.93
CA MET A 1 39.81 -12.06 -42.62
C MET A 1 38.98 -13.13 -41.95
N LYS A 2 39.38 -14.39 -42.07
CA LYS A 2 38.77 -15.58 -41.47
C LYS A 2 39.87 -16.23 -40.64
N ASN A 3 39.77 -16.20 -39.32
CA ASN A 3 40.69 -16.93 -38.45
C ASN A 3 39.95 -18.11 -37.83
N ILE A 4 40.20 -19.28 -38.44
CA ILE A 4 39.97 -20.60 -37.87
C ILE A 4 41.22 -20.92 -37.05
N PHE A 5 41.07 -21.11 -35.74
CA PHE A 5 42.15 -21.65 -34.90
C PHE A 5 41.90 -23.13 -34.66
N ILE A 6 42.71 -23.94 -35.32
CA ILE A 6 42.96 -25.35 -35.01
C ILE A 6 44.09 -25.35 -33.97
N PHE A 7 43.92 -26.05 -32.85
CA PHE A 7 45.06 -26.44 -32.02
C PHE A 7 45.15 -27.95 -31.86
N THR A 8 46.28 -28.41 -32.38
CA THR A 8 46.88 -29.72 -32.50
C THR A 8 47.03 -30.43 -31.15
N ALA A 9 46.73 -31.74 -31.15
CA ALA A 9 47.01 -32.66 -30.06
C ALA A 9 48.54 -32.86 -29.91
N MET A 10 49.02 -32.87 -28.66
CA MET A 10 50.39 -33.24 -28.31
C MET A 10 50.32 -34.52 -27.47
N ALA A 11 50.75 -35.62 -28.06
CA ALA A 11 50.97 -36.88 -27.37
C ALA A 11 52.38 -36.87 -26.75
N LEU A 12 52.50 -37.22 -25.47
CA LEU A 12 53.77 -37.50 -24.82
C LEU A 12 53.64 -38.83 -24.06
N THR A 13 54.48 -39.79 -24.43
CA THR A 13 54.51 -41.15 -23.90
C THR A 13 55.63 -41.37 -22.87
N LEU A 14 55.31 -42.24 -21.91
CA LEU A 14 56.18 -43.07 -21.03
C LEU A 14 56.79 -42.33 -19.82
N SER A 15 56.65 -42.83 -18.60
CA SER A 15 57.21 -44.11 -18.17
C SER A 15 56.52 -44.75 -16.95
N LEU A 16 56.56 -46.09 -16.92
CA LEU A 16 56.14 -46.95 -15.81
C LEU A 16 57.17 -46.91 -14.68
N THR A 17 56.72 -46.55 -13.47
CA THR A 17 57.37 -46.97 -12.24
C THR A 17 56.34 -47.65 -11.35
N THR A 18 56.53 -48.94 -11.15
CA THR A 18 55.85 -49.78 -10.16
C THR A 18 56.04 -49.21 -8.77
N GLY A 19 55.02 -48.55 -8.24
CA GLY A 19 54.87 -48.25 -6.82
C GLY A 19 53.56 -48.84 -6.35
N CYS A 20 53.62 -49.94 -5.58
CA CYS A 20 52.47 -50.43 -4.83
C CYS A 20 52.01 -49.32 -3.87
N LYS A 21 50.98 -48.56 -4.27
CA LYS A 21 50.15 -47.81 -3.35
C LYS A 21 48.85 -48.59 -3.22
N LYS A 22 48.59 -49.07 -2.00
CA LYS A 22 47.24 -49.44 -1.57
C LYS A 22 46.36 -48.23 -1.85
N ASP A 23 45.48 -48.40 -2.83
CA ASP A 23 44.37 -47.50 -3.06
C ASP A 23 43.32 -47.88 -2.02
N ASP A 24 43.43 -47.31 -0.82
CA ASP A 24 42.31 -47.29 0.12
C ASP A 24 41.28 -46.32 -0.47
N GLY A 25 40.55 -46.83 -1.47
CA GLY A 25 39.43 -46.16 -2.09
C GLY A 25 38.36 -45.92 -1.04
N ASN A 26 38.43 -44.77 -0.39
CA ASN A 26 37.34 -44.24 0.43
C ASN A 26 36.25 -43.70 -0.52
N ASN A 27 35.73 -44.57 -1.38
CA ASN A 27 34.48 -44.35 -2.09
C ASN A 27 33.38 -44.57 -1.06
N GLU A 28 33.11 -43.54 -0.26
CA GLU A 28 31.91 -43.51 0.55
C GLU A 28 30.71 -43.74 -0.39
N PRO A 29 29.86 -44.75 -0.14
CA PRO A 29 28.80 -45.11 -1.07
C PRO A 29 27.88 -43.90 -1.31
N SER A 30 27.72 -43.52 -2.58
CA SER A 30 26.85 -42.41 -2.98
C SER A 30 25.42 -42.69 -2.51
N VAL A 31 24.89 -41.83 -1.65
CA VAL A 31 23.53 -41.96 -1.11
C VAL A 31 22.50 -41.54 -2.17
N PRO A 32 21.51 -42.39 -2.50
CA PRO A 32 20.47 -42.05 -3.46
C PRO A 32 19.73 -40.76 -3.07
N GLN A 33 19.63 -39.82 -4.00
CA GLN A 33 18.99 -38.52 -3.77
C GLN A 33 17.46 -38.59 -3.93
N LEU A 34 16.76 -37.74 -3.20
CA LEU A 34 15.32 -37.50 -3.25
C LEU A 34 15.07 -36.17 -3.96
N GLN A 35 14.07 -36.14 -4.84
CA GLN A 35 13.71 -34.93 -5.56
C GLN A 35 12.41 -34.36 -4.99
N PHE A 36 12.46 -33.16 -4.43
CA PHE A 36 11.27 -32.45 -3.97
C PHE A 36 10.50 -31.83 -5.13
N SER A 37 9.18 -31.74 -4.97
CA SER A 37 8.27 -31.05 -5.90
C SER A 37 8.56 -29.55 -6.02
N VAL A 38 9.20 -28.96 -5.01
CA VAL A 38 9.55 -27.56 -4.95
C VAL A 38 10.94 -27.37 -4.34
N ASN A 39 11.65 -26.33 -4.78
CA ASN A 39 12.89 -25.88 -4.15
C ASN A 39 12.63 -24.78 -3.09
N LYS A 40 11.47 -24.11 -3.17
CA LYS A 40 11.00 -23.10 -2.22
C LYS A 40 9.47 -23.15 -2.11
N VAL A 41 8.96 -22.92 -0.90
CA VAL A 41 7.52 -22.73 -0.64
C VAL A 41 7.28 -21.62 0.37
N ASP A 42 6.23 -20.85 0.15
CA ASP A 42 5.76 -19.83 1.08
C ASP A 42 4.51 -20.35 1.80
N ILE A 43 4.49 -20.26 3.13
CA ILE A 43 3.39 -20.74 3.97
C ILE A 43 2.91 -19.60 4.87
N GLU A 44 1.61 -19.30 4.82
CA GLU A 44 1.02 -18.31 5.71
C GLU A 44 1.06 -18.81 7.17
N LEU A 45 1.38 -17.90 8.11
CA LEU A 45 1.44 -18.18 9.55
C LEU A 45 0.17 -18.92 10.02
N THR A 46 0.34 -19.94 10.86
CA THR A 46 -0.72 -20.86 11.36
C THR A 46 -1.34 -21.82 10.34
N LYS A 47 -1.07 -21.67 9.03
CA LYS A 47 -1.57 -22.60 8.01
C LYS A 47 -0.67 -23.84 7.90
N THR A 48 -1.24 -24.86 7.26
CA THR A 48 -0.54 -26.10 6.91
C THR A 48 -0.24 -26.17 5.43
N ALA A 49 0.88 -26.79 5.06
CA ALA A 49 1.22 -27.09 3.68
C ALA A 49 1.71 -28.54 3.54
N THR A 50 1.47 -29.11 2.37
CA THR A 50 1.91 -30.47 2.01
C THR A 50 2.94 -30.39 0.90
N ILE A 51 4.07 -31.09 1.06
CA ILE A 51 5.16 -31.15 0.09
C ILE A 51 5.42 -32.60 -0.27
N THR A 52 5.47 -32.90 -1.56
CA THR A 52 5.77 -34.25 -2.07
C THR A 52 7.21 -34.34 -2.55
N PHE A 53 7.76 -35.56 -2.53
CA PHE A 53 9.05 -35.89 -3.14
C PHE A 53 8.98 -37.22 -3.90
N THR A 54 9.95 -37.44 -4.79
CA THR A 54 10.15 -38.72 -5.48
C THR A 54 11.43 -39.42 -4.99
N GLY A 55 11.41 -40.75 -5.00
CA GLY A 55 12.48 -41.61 -4.50
C GLY A 55 12.02 -42.52 -3.36
N THR A 56 12.94 -43.32 -2.83
CA THR A 56 12.67 -44.29 -1.75
C THR A 56 13.36 -43.85 -0.47
N LEU A 57 12.56 -43.72 0.61
CA LEU A 57 13.08 -43.49 1.95
C LEU A 57 13.72 -44.75 2.52
N ASN A 58 14.82 -44.56 3.22
CA ASN A 58 15.36 -45.58 4.08
C ASN A 58 14.67 -45.49 5.45
N PRO A 59 14.48 -46.62 6.17
CA PRO A 59 13.86 -46.62 7.50
C PRO A 59 14.56 -45.72 8.52
N THR A 60 15.84 -45.39 8.30
CA THR A 60 16.65 -44.56 9.19
C THR A 60 16.67 -43.08 8.83
N ASP A 61 16.07 -42.68 7.71
CA ASP A 61 16.04 -41.29 7.29
C ASP A 61 15.18 -40.44 8.22
N LYS A 62 15.56 -39.18 8.38
CA LYS A 62 14.85 -38.22 9.23
C LYS A 62 14.65 -36.89 8.52
N VAL A 63 13.55 -36.24 8.85
CA VAL A 63 13.31 -34.84 8.47
C VAL A 63 14.11 -33.96 9.43
N GLN A 64 14.92 -33.08 8.87
CA GLN A 64 15.65 -32.04 9.60
C GLN A 64 15.09 -30.68 9.21
N ILE A 65 14.70 -29.88 10.20
CA ILE A 65 14.27 -28.50 10.05
C ILE A 65 15.28 -27.63 10.79
N GLU A 66 15.95 -26.72 10.09
CA GLU A 66 17.03 -25.90 10.70
C GLU A 66 16.51 -24.99 11.81
N LYS A 67 15.34 -24.39 11.62
CA LYS A 67 14.65 -23.52 12.60
C LYS A 67 13.28 -24.07 12.92
N ALA A 68 13.21 -24.97 13.91
CA ALA A 68 11.96 -25.62 14.32
C ALA A 68 10.95 -24.64 14.93
N GLU A 69 11.39 -23.45 15.38
CA GLU A 69 10.53 -22.36 15.83
C GLU A 69 9.76 -21.70 14.67
N VAL A 70 10.25 -21.79 13.44
CA VAL A 70 9.60 -21.25 12.22
C VAL A 70 8.55 -22.23 11.71
N LEU A 71 8.89 -23.53 11.69
CA LEU A 71 8.09 -24.57 11.04
C LEU A 71 8.16 -25.87 11.84
N THR A 72 7.04 -26.58 11.93
CA THR A 72 6.99 -27.92 12.56
C THR A 72 6.37 -28.93 11.61
N GLN A 73 6.93 -30.13 11.52
CA GLN A 73 6.30 -31.25 10.82
C GLN A 73 5.05 -31.71 11.57
N LYS A 74 3.98 -31.98 10.83
CA LYS A 74 2.71 -32.50 11.35
C LYS A 74 2.54 -33.95 10.89
N GLY A 75 2.65 -34.88 11.85
CA GLY A 75 2.49 -36.31 11.59
C GLY A 75 3.67 -36.94 10.84
N GLU A 76 3.50 -38.20 10.46
CA GLU A 76 4.50 -38.99 9.74
C GLU A 76 4.49 -38.69 8.22
N ILE A 77 5.51 -39.19 7.52
CA ILE A 77 5.54 -39.14 6.06
C ILE A 77 4.60 -40.22 5.52
N ILE A 78 3.62 -39.83 4.72
CA ILE A 78 2.65 -40.76 4.12
C ILE A 78 2.74 -40.64 2.61
N ASN A 79 2.97 -41.76 1.90
CA ASN A 79 3.06 -41.78 0.43
C ASN A 79 3.97 -40.67 -0.14
N ASN A 80 5.19 -40.58 0.38
CA ASN A 80 6.17 -39.54 0.05
C ASN A 80 5.66 -38.09 0.19
N THR A 81 4.71 -37.85 1.09
CA THR A 81 4.15 -36.54 1.40
C THR A 81 4.49 -36.13 2.82
N LEU A 82 5.07 -34.94 2.95
CA LEU A 82 5.33 -34.27 4.21
C LEU A 82 4.24 -33.22 4.46
N THR A 83 3.75 -33.13 5.68
CA THR A 83 2.84 -32.05 6.10
C THR A 83 3.54 -31.18 7.14
N PHE A 84 3.42 -29.87 7.01
CA PHE A 84 3.98 -28.91 7.95
C PHE A 84 2.92 -27.95 8.48
N ILE A 85 3.17 -27.36 9.64
CA ILE A 85 2.43 -26.23 10.20
C ILE A 85 3.40 -25.06 10.45
N ALA A 86 3.04 -23.88 9.95
CA ALA A 86 3.79 -22.65 10.16
C ALA A 86 3.60 -22.11 11.58
N LYS A 87 4.70 -21.81 12.29
CA LYS A 87 4.71 -21.41 13.70
C LYS A 87 5.16 -19.97 13.94
N LYS A 88 6.17 -19.50 13.22
CA LYS A 88 6.74 -18.16 13.37
C LYS A 88 7.22 -17.63 12.03
N ILE A 89 7.06 -16.32 11.82
CA ILE A 89 7.56 -15.62 10.64
C ILE A 89 9.07 -15.80 10.54
N GLY A 90 9.54 -16.13 9.34
CA GLY A 90 10.96 -16.32 9.05
C GLY A 90 11.20 -17.35 7.96
N THR A 91 12.46 -17.59 7.66
CA THR A 91 12.89 -18.56 6.65
C THR A 91 13.67 -19.70 7.31
N THR A 92 13.36 -20.93 6.92
CA THR A 92 14.01 -22.16 7.39
C THR A 92 14.26 -23.11 6.21
N LYS A 93 15.30 -23.94 6.30
CA LYS A 93 15.54 -25.05 5.37
C LYS A 93 14.96 -26.34 5.96
N VAL A 94 14.35 -27.14 5.09
CA VAL A 94 13.90 -28.50 5.41
C VAL A 94 14.69 -29.45 4.54
N SER A 95 15.28 -30.47 5.16
CA SER A 95 16.03 -31.53 4.49
C SER A 95 15.55 -32.90 4.95
N ILE A 96 15.69 -33.91 4.10
CA ILE A 96 15.71 -35.31 4.53
C ILE A 96 17.17 -35.74 4.60
N VAL A 97 17.58 -36.27 5.75
CA VAL A 97 18.96 -36.68 6.02
C VAL A 97 19.04 -38.13 6.45
N THR A 98 20.16 -38.77 6.15
CA THR A 98 20.48 -40.12 6.66
C THR A 98 20.79 -40.09 8.16
N ASP A 99 20.93 -41.26 8.78
CA ASP A 99 21.45 -41.42 10.13
C ASP A 99 22.85 -40.81 10.33
N LYS A 100 23.66 -40.79 9.26
CA LYS A 100 24.97 -40.12 9.18
C LYS A 100 24.88 -38.62 8.88
N LYS A 101 23.68 -38.03 8.90
CA LYS A 101 23.41 -36.61 8.61
C LYS A 101 23.79 -36.18 7.19
N GLN A 102 23.85 -37.13 6.24
CA GLN A 102 24.04 -36.78 4.83
C GLN A 102 22.70 -36.36 4.22
N GLU A 103 22.68 -35.20 3.58
CA GLU A 103 21.48 -34.68 2.92
C GLU A 103 21.13 -35.52 1.69
N ARG A 104 19.88 -35.98 1.64
CA ARG A 104 19.30 -36.69 0.51
C ARG A 104 18.48 -35.77 -0.39
N GLY A 105 18.10 -34.59 0.09
CA GLY A 105 17.35 -33.59 -0.64
C GLY A 105 16.83 -32.51 0.30
N SER A 106 16.54 -31.32 -0.22
CA SER A 106 16.07 -30.20 0.58
C SER A 106 15.26 -29.17 -0.19
N PHE A 107 14.57 -28.31 0.56
CA PHE A 107 13.86 -27.15 0.06
C PHE A 107 13.82 -26.04 1.12
N GLN A 108 13.57 -24.81 0.69
CA GLN A 108 13.42 -23.66 1.57
C GLN A 108 11.95 -23.38 1.87
N VAL A 109 11.65 -22.98 3.11
CA VAL A 109 10.33 -22.51 3.54
C VAL A 109 10.43 -21.09 4.04
N THR A 110 9.59 -20.21 3.52
CA THR A 110 9.36 -18.87 4.10
C THR A 110 7.97 -18.84 4.72
N VAL A 111 7.92 -18.63 6.04
CA VAL A 111 6.69 -18.35 6.75
C VAL A 111 6.49 -16.84 6.76
N PHE A 112 5.36 -16.40 6.20
CA PHE A 112 4.97 -15.00 6.17
C PHE A 112 3.69 -14.79 6.97
N SER A 113 3.52 -13.60 7.52
CA SER A 113 2.20 -13.13 7.90
C SER A 113 1.62 -12.41 6.71
N LYS A 114 0.39 -12.76 6.32
CA LYS A 114 -0.43 -11.79 5.62
C LYS A 114 -0.66 -10.62 6.60
N PRO A 115 -0.52 -9.35 6.20
CA PRO A 115 -0.86 -8.27 7.10
C PRO A 115 -2.35 -8.39 7.44
N LEU A 116 -2.66 -8.81 8.67
CA LEU A 116 -3.97 -8.61 9.25
C LEU A 116 -4.02 -7.14 9.66
N PHE A 117 -4.99 -6.41 9.08
CA PHE A 117 -5.26 -4.99 9.30
C PHE A 117 -4.31 -4.04 8.57
N ILE A 118 -4.67 -3.71 7.32
CA ILE A 118 -4.51 -2.33 6.89
C ILE A 118 -5.74 -1.62 7.43
N ASP A 119 -5.57 -0.64 8.32
CA ASP A 119 -6.67 0.18 8.81
C ASP A 119 -7.47 0.66 7.60
N GLN A 120 -8.75 0.26 7.54
CA GLN A 120 -9.63 0.74 6.49
C GLN A 120 -9.66 2.25 6.61
N ILE A 121 -9.36 2.92 5.50
CA ILE A 121 -9.46 4.36 5.42
C ILE A 121 -10.94 4.68 5.63
N ALA A 122 -11.24 5.45 6.67
CA ALA A 122 -12.59 5.87 6.97
C ALA A 122 -13.13 6.76 5.84
N HIS A 123 -14.41 6.61 5.54
CA HIS A 123 -15.10 7.50 4.62
C HIS A 123 -15.07 8.94 5.13
N LYS A 124 -14.98 9.89 4.21
CA LYS A 124 -15.21 11.29 4.49
C LYS A 124 -16.70 11.46 4.80
N ALA A 125 -16.98 11.97 6.00
CA ALA A 125 -18.32 12.40 6.37
C ALA A 125 -18.75 13.61 5.53
N ASP A 126 -20.05 13.76 5.33
CA ASP A 126 -20.64 14.93 4.68
C ASP A 126 -20.17 16.23 5.35
N ILE A 127 -20.00 17.25 4.52
CA ILE A 127 -19.71 18.60 4.99
C ILE A 127 -21.02 19.18 5.54
N PRO A 128 -21.04 19.66 6.80
CA PRO A 128 -22.25 20.19 7.39
C PRO A 128 -22.69 21.48 6.68
N TYR A 129 -23.99 21.76 6.75
CA TYR A 129 -24.52 23.03 6.28
C TYR A 129 -24.17 24.13 7.29
N TYR A 130 -23.81 25.32 6.80
CA TYR A 130 -23.57 26.45 7.68
C TYR A 130 -24.88 26.98 8.27
N LYS A 131 -24.81 27.57 9.46
CA LYS A 131 -26.00 28.07 10.16
C LYS A 131 -26.60 29.28 9.43
N THR A 132 -27.91 29.34 9.34
CA THR A 132 -28.65 30.46 8.73
C THR A 132 -29.63 31.09 9.73
N ASN A 133 -30.29 32.18 9.33
CA ASN A 133 -31.31 32.88 10.12
C ASN A 133 -30.82 33.38 11.49
N ILE A 134 -29.56 33.81 11.55
CA ILE A 134 -28.95 34.38 12.75
C ILE A 134 -29.25 35.88 12.79
N THR A 135 -29.79 36.36 13.91
CA THR A 135 -30.15 37.78 14.09
C THR A 135 -29.13 38.57 14.91
N GLU A 136 -28.20 37.89 15.57
CA GLU A 136 -27.25 38.50 16.50
C GLU A 136 -25.83 38.52 15.94
N VAL A 137 -25.21 39.70 15.94
CA VAL A 137 -23.81 39.90 15.52
C VAL A 137 -22.85 39.07 16.38
N SER A 138 -23.13 38.92 17.67
CA SER A 138 -22.29 38.17 18.62
C SER A 138 -22.18 36.68 18.25
N GLU A 139 -23.26 36.05 17.79
CA GLU A 139 -23.22 34.66 17.32
C GLU A 139 -22.44 34.54 16.01
N TYR A 140 -22.57 35.50 15.08
CA TYR A 140 -21.74 35.51 13.88
C TYR A 140 -20.25 35.64 14.19
N LYS A 141 -19.85 36.50 15.13
CA LYS A 141 -18.44 36.62 15.56
C LYS A 141 -17.87 35.28 16.04
N LYS A 142 -18.64 34.57 16.87
CA LYS A 142 -18.27 33.23 17.34
C LYS A 142 -18.12 32.23 16.19
N LEU A 143 -19.08 32.20 15.27
CA LEU A 143 -19.06 31.29 14.12
C LEU A 143 -17.91 31.60 13.15
N ILE A 144 -17.62 32.88 12.90
CA ILE A 144 -16.47 33.30 12.10
C ILE A 144 -15.17 32.77 12.72
N GLU A 145 -14.96 32.96 14.02
CA GLU A 145 -13.76 32.49 14.70
C GLU A 145 -13.60 30.96 14.68
N GLN A 146 -14.71 30.23 14.84
CA GLN A 146 -14.73 28.78 14.69
C GLN A 146 -14.37 28.36 13.26
N THR A 147 -14.94 29.03 12.26
CA THR A 147 -14.70 28.77 10.83
C THR A 147 -13.25 29.07 10.45
N ILE A 148 -12.65 30.14 10.98
CA ILE A 148 -11.23 30.46 10.78
C ILE A 148 -10.34 29.36 11.38
N THR A 149 -10.67 28.89 12.59
CA THR A 149 -9.92 27.82 13.25
C THR A 149 -9.99 26.51 12.46
N GLU A 150 -11.17 26.14 11.98
CA GLU A 150 -11.38 24.97 11.12
C GLU A 150 -10.61 25.10 9.80
N TYR A 151 -10.73 26.24 9.12
CA TYR A 151 -10.02 26.50 7.86
C TYR A 151 -8.50 26.40 8.02
N ASN A 152 -7.93 27.02 9.05
CA ASN A 152 -6.49 26.93 9.33
C ASN A 152 -6.04 25.49 9.60
N THR A 153 -6.86 24.71 10.30
CA THR A 153 -6.60 23.29 10.53
C THR A 153 -6.56 22.52 9.20
N LEU A 154 -7.53 22.76 8.31
CA LEU A 154 -7.57 22.15 6.99
C LEU A 154 -6.36 22.53 6.13
N LEU A 155 -5.92 23.80 6.17
CA LEU A 155 -4.72 24.24 5.46
C LEU A 155 -3.48 23.45 5.90
N THR A 156 -3.26 23.30 7.21
CA THR A 156 -2.16 22.50 7.74
C THR A 156 -2.26 21.02 7.33
N THR A 157 -3.48 20.47 7.20
CA THR A 157 -3.66 19.11 6.68
C THR A 157 -3.33 19.02 5.19
N ILE A 158 -3.80 19.97 4.39
CA ILE A 158 -3.55 20.05 2.93
C ILE A 158 -2.06 20.11 2.63
N GLU A 159 -1.28 20.87 3.41
CA GLU A 159 0.18 21.01 3.25
C GLU A 159 0.95 19.69 3.43
N LYS A 160 0.37 18.71 4.14
CA LYS A 160 0.97 17.37 4.31
C LYS A 160 0.80 16.50 3.07
N HIS A 161 -0.06 16.88 2.14
CA HIS A 161 -0.32 16.13 0.91
C HIS A 161 0.36 16.82 -0.29
N PRO A 162 1.07 16.07 -1.15
CA PRO A 162 1.66 16.61 -2.36
C PRO A 162 0.61 17.27 -3.27
N GLN A 163 1.04 18.32 -3.98
CA GLN A 163 0.20 18.92 -5.01
C GLN A 163 0.00 17.93 -6.17
N TYR A 164 -1.24 17.82 -6.66
CA TYR A 164 -1.55 17.06 -7.87
C TYR A 164 -0.94 17.69 -9.14
N PRO A 165 -0.67 16.90 -10.20
CA PRO A 165 -0.08 17.39 -11.44
C PRO A 165 -1.09 18.25 -12.23
N LYS A 166 -0.83 19.55 -12.35
CA LYS A 166 -1.78 20.52 -12.94
C LYS A 166 -2.04 20.30 -14.44
N ASP A 167 -1.14 19.62 -15.13
CA ASP A 167 -1.21 19.25 -16.54
C ASP A 167 -2.09 18.02 -16.81
N LYS A 168 -2.57 17.33 -15.77
CA LYS A 168 -3.49 16.19 -15.91
C LYS A 168 -4.94 16.59 -15.66
N TYR A 169 -5.82 15.93 -16.41
CA TYR A 169 -7.27 16.07 -16.27
C TYR A 169 -7.69 17.54 -16.31
N LYS A 170 -8.61 17.95 -15.43
CA LYS A 170 -8.98 19.34 -15.22
C LYS A 170 -8.33 19.93 -13.96
N TYR A 171 -7.19 19.39 -13.53
CA TYR A 171 -6.53 19.84 -12.30
C TYR A 171 -6.01 21.28 -12.38
N ALA A 172 -5.72 21.82 -13.57
CA ALA A 172 -5.45 23.24 -13.73
C ALA A 172 -6.65 24.10 -13.27
N THR A 173 -7.87 23.71 -13.66
CA THR A 173 -9.11 24.40 -13.26
C THR A 173 -9.42 24.19 -11.78
N GLN A 174 -9.27 22.96 -11.26
CA GLN A 174 -9.35 22.66 -9.82
C GLN A 174 -8.41 23.58 -9.02
N HIS A 175 -7.15 23.71 -9.45
CA HIS A 175 -6.15 24.53 -8.79
C HIS A 175 -6.50 26.02 -8.83
N SER A 176 -6.93 26.52 -9.99
CA SER A 176 -7.35 27.92 -10.13
C SER A 176 -8.52 28.25 -9.20
N THR A 177 -9.49 27.34 -9.09
CA THR A 177 -10.66 27.50 -8.22
C THR A 177 -10.26 27.51 -6.75
N TRP A 178 -9.37 26.61 -6.34
CA TRP A 178 -8.80 26.58 -5.00
C TRP A 178 -8.04 27.87 -4.65
N VAL A 179 -7.19 28.36 -5.56
CA VAL A 179 -6.43 29.60 -5.37
C VAL A 179 -7.36 30.80 -5.18
N GLU A 180 -8.43 30.87 -5.97
CA GLU A 180 -9.41 31.97 -5.86
C GLU A 180 -10.18 31.91 -4.54
N GLY A 181 -10.65 30.73 -4.12
CA GLY A 181 -11.29 30.57 -2.81
C GLY A 181 -10.34 30.95 -1.65
N THR A 182 -9.06 30.60 -1.77
CA THR A 182 -8.03 31.02 -0.80
C THR A 182 -7.87 32.54 -0.76
N ARG A 183 -7.86 33.21 -1.92
CA ARG A 183 -7.77 34.67 -2.02
C ARG A 183 -8.97 35.35 -1.35
N ILE A 184 -10.18 34.87 -1.63
CA ILE A 184 -11.43 35.40 -1.05
C ILE A 184 -11.41 35.20 0.47
N SER A 185 -11.07 34.00 0.94
CA SER A 185 -11.00 33.67 2.37
C SER A 185 -10.02 34.57 3.10
N LYS A 186 -8.81 34.78 2.56
CA LYS A 186 -7.81 35.69 3.15
C LYS A 186 -8.36 37.12 3.27
N GLY A 187 -9.04 37.62 2.25
CA GLY A 187 -9.69 38.93 2.28
C GLY A 187 -10.79 39.01 3.36
N ALA A 188 -11.61 37.98 3.49
CA ALA A 188 -12.66 37.91 4.51
C ALA A 188 -12.08 37.86 5.94
N ILE A 189 -11.01 37.10 6.17
CA ILE A 189 -10.29 37.06 7.47
C ILE A 189 -9.73 38.44 7.81
N GLN A 190 -9.06 39.09 6.85
CA GLN A 190 -8.48 40.41 7.07
C GLN A 190 -9.57 41.44 7.40
N ASN A 191 -10.64 41.50 6.60
CA ASN A 191 -11.75 42.42 6.82
C ASN A 191 -12.43 42.19 8.19
N TYR A 192 -12.62 40.92 8.59
CA TYR A 192 -13.11 40.60 9.93
C TYR A 192 -12.18 41.13 11.02
N GLY A 193 -10.87 40.91 10.88
CA GLY A 193 -9.87 41.41 11.82
C GLY A 193 -9.93 42.92 12.00
N ASP A 194 -9.98 43.66 10.89
CA ASP A 194 -9.99 45.12 10.86
C ASP A 194 -11.28 45.72 11.47
N LYS A 195 -12.42 45.04 11.27
CA LYS A 195 -13.75 45.55 11.65
C LYS A 195 -14.37 44.82 12.84
N LYS A 196 -13.66 43.91 13.50
CA LYS A 196 -14.24 43.00 14.51
C LYS A 196 -15.06 43.72 15.59
N SER A 197 -14.64 44.91 16.03
CA SER A 197 -15.35 45.69 17.05
C SER A 197 -16.60 46.40 16.52
N THR A 198 -16.63 46.76 15.24
CA THR A 198 -17.65 47.63 14.62
C THR A 198 -18.50 46.95 13.56
N ILE A 199 -18.23 45.68 13.24
CA ILE A 199 -18.92 44.91 12.20
C ILE A 199 -20.43 44.85 12.44
N ASP A 200 -21.20 45.14 11.40
CA ASP A 200 -22.66 45.06 11.43
C ASP A 200 -23.16 43.64 11.09
N LEU A 201 -24.47 43.43 11.20
CA LEU A 201 -25.09 42.12 10.97
C LEU A 201 -24.94 41.61 9.54
N ALA A 202 -25.06 42.49 8.54
CA ALA A 202 -24.98 42.10 7.14
C ALA A 202 -23.55 41.74 6.75
N GLU A 203 -22.58 42.51 7.21
CA GLU A 203 -21.16 42.26 6.99
C GLU A 203 -20.69 41.01 7.76
N ALA A 204 -21.16 40.81 8.99
CA ALA A 204 -20.87 39.60 9.77
C ALA A 204 -21.44 38.35 9.09
N LYS A 205 -22.69 38.42 8.59
CA LYS A 205 -23.31 37.35 7.81
C LYS A 205 -22.48 37.02 6.57
N LYS A 206 -22.18 38.02 5.74
CA LYS A 206 -21.41 37.82 4.50
C LYS A 206 -20.04 37.21 4.80
N THR A 207 -19.34 37.73 5.82
CA THR A 207 -18.02 37.23 6.21
C THR A 207 -18.07 35.76 6.64
N TYR A 208 -19.06 35.38 7.44
CA TYR A 208 -19.26 33.99 7.83
C TYR A 208 -19.52 33.08 6.62
N GLU A 209 -20.47 33.47 5.75
CA GLU A 209 -20.85 32.66 4.59
C GLU A 209 -19.70 32.51 3.58
N ASP A 210 -18.97 33.60 3.30
CA ASP A 210 -17.79 33.57 2.43
C ASP A 210 -16.69 32.67 3.02
N LEU A 211 -16.38 32.80 4.32
CA LEU A 211 -15.37 31.96 4.96
C LEU A 211 -15.77 30.49 4.99
N TYR A 212 -17.05 30.19 5.16
CA TYR A 212 -17.51 28.82 5.16
C TYR A 212 -17.39 28.21 3.76
N GLN A 213 -17.92 28.89 2.74
CA GLN A 213 -17.89 28.42 1.36
C GLN A 213 -16.46 28.35 0.81
N TYR A 214 -15.76 29.48 0.76
CA TYR A 214 -14.45 29.60 0.10
C TYR A 214 -13.29 29.13 0.97
N GLY A 215 -13.48 29.12 2.30
CA GLY A 215 -12.48 28.64 3.24
C GLY A 215 -12.67 27.15 3.50
N VAL A 216 -13.73 26.78 4.21
CA VAL A 216 -13.93 25.40 4.71
C VAL A 216 -14.29 24.43 3.58
N VAL A 217 -15.33 24.70 2.79
CA VAL A 217 -15.79 23.73 1.78
C VAL A 217 -14.75 23.54 0.68
N TYR A 218 -14.18 24.64 0.15
CA TYR A 218 -13.14 24.56 -0.87
C TYR A 218 -11.89 23.84 -0.35
N ALA A 219 -11.50 24.04 0.92
CA ALA A 219 -10.37 23.34 1.52
C ALA A 219 -10.63 21.84 1.63
N HIS A 220 -11.86 21.42 1.99
CA HIS A 220 -12.22 20.01 1.96
C HIS A 220 -12.09 19.41 0.56
N ILE A 221 -12.55 20.12 -0.47
CA ILE A 221 -12.44 19.64 -1.87
C ILE A 221 -10.97 19.53 -2.29
N GLU A 222 -10.14 20.53 -1.99
CA GLU A 222 -8.69 20.48 -2.30
C GLU A 222 -7.99 19.34 -1.56
N LEU A 223 -8.33 19.10 -0.28
CA LEU A 223 -7.78 17.99 0.49
C LEU A 223 -8.13 16.65 -0.15
N MET A 224 -9.41 16.44 -0.50
CA MET A 224 -9.86 15.21 -1.18
C MET A 224 -9.16 15.02 -2.53
N ALA A 225 -8.98 16.08 -3.32
CA ALA A 225 -8.27 16.01 -4.60
C ALA A 225 -6.81 15.55 -4.44
N ARG A 226 -6.08 16.11 -3.46
CA ARG A 226 -4.69 15.72 -3.20
C ARG A 226 -4.58 14.29 -2.64
N GLN A 227 -5.50 13.90 -1.77
CA GLN A 227 -5.55 12.53 -1.24
C GLN A 227 -5.84 11.52 -2.35
N ALA A 228 -6.82 11.80 -3.21
CA ALA A 228 -7.15 10.98 -4.36
C ALA A 228 -5.96 10.82 -5.31
N GLU A 229 -5.23 11.90 -5.61
CA GLU A 229 -4.01 11.80 -6.40
C GLU A 229 -2.94 10.95 -5.71
N GLY A 230 -2.78 11.08 -4.39
CA GLY A 230 -1.91 10.21 -3.60
C GLY A 230 -2.25 8.73 -3.75
N TYR A 231 -3.54 8.39 -3.77
CA TYR A 231 -3.99 7.02 -4.04
C TYR A 231 -3.71 6.58 -5.48
N ARG A 232 -3.93 7.45 -6.48
CA ARG A 232 -3.60 7.15 -7.88
C ARG A 232 -2.10 6.93 -8.08
N VAL A 233 -1.24 7.67 -7.38
CA VAL A 233 0.21 7.44 -7.37
C VAL A 233 0.54 6.08 -6.76
N LYS A 234 -0.11 5.71 -5.65
CA LYS A 234 0.09 4.42 -4.97
C LYS A 234 -0.39 3.23 -5.80
N TYR A 235 -1.46 3.39 -6.58
CA TYR A 235 -2.06 2.33 -7.41
C TYR A 235 -2.12 2.75 -8.89
N PRO A 236 -0.97 2.86 -9.57
CA PRO A 236 -0.87 3.50 -10.89
C PRO A 236 -1.56 2.71 -12.02
N THR A 237 -1.88 1.44 -11.81
CA THR A 237 -2.56 0.58 -12.79
C THR A 237 -4.09 0.54 -12.59
N ASN A 238 -4.63 1.13 -11.52
CA ASN A 238 -6.06 1.12 -11.26
C ASN A 238 -6.76 2.26 -12.03
N THR A 239 -7.50 1.89 -13.08
CA THR A 239 -8.21 2.86 -13.93
C THR A 239 -9.49 3.41 -13.31
N GLU A 240 -10.08 2.73 -12.32
CA GLU A 240 -11.30 3.19 -11.64
C GLU A 240 -11.03 4.44 -10.79
N ILE A 241 -9.94 4.44 -10.01
CA ILE A 241 -9.48 5.61 -9.25
C ILE A 241 -9.26 6.79 -10.21
N GLU A 242 -8.60 6.53 -11.34
CA GLU A 242 -8.34 7.56 -12.35
C GLU A 242 -9.62 8.15 -12.94
N ASN A 243 -10.62 7.32 -13.23
CA ASN A 243 -11.90 7.76 -13.80
C ASN A 243 -12.68 8.62 -12.80
N PHE A 244 -12.75 8.24 -11.52
CA PHE A 244 -13.41 9.07 -10.51
C PHE A 244 -12.70 10.41 -10.34
N ILE A 245 -11.37 10.44 -10.34
CA ILE A 245 -10.61 11.70 -10.26
C ILE A 245 -10.98 12.64 -11.42
N LYS A 246 -10.97 12.12 -12.66
CA LYS A 246 -11.24 12.90 -13.89
C LYS A 246 -12.59 13.63 -13.84
N THR A 247 -13.61 13.00 -13.29
CA THR A 247 -14.98 13.53 -13.28
C THR A 247 -15.30 14.32 -12.02
N THR A 248 -14.56 14.12 -10.93
CA THR A 248 -14.90 14.69 -9.62
C THR A 248 -14.18 16.01 -9.33
N PHE A 249 -12.88 16.07 -9.66
CA PHE A 249 -12.03 17.21 -9.26
C PHE A 249 -11.72 18.09 -10.47
N ASP A 250 -12.75 18.79 -10.95
CA ASP A 250 -12.64 19.63 -12.14
C ASP A 250 -12.74 21.14 -11.91
N GLY A 251 -12.92 21.57 -10.67
CA GLY A 251 -13.06 22.97 -10.30
C GLY A 251 -14.40 23.62 -10.68
N LEU A 252 -15.33 22.93 -11.33
CA LEU A 252 -16.60 23.55 -11.76
C LEU A 252 -17.53 23.89 -10.60
N TYR A 253 -17.29 23.32 -9.41
CA TYR A 253 -17.95 23.75 -8.18
C TYR A 253 -17.72 25.25 -7.87
N GLY A 254 -16.72 25.88 -8.50
CA GLY A 254 -16.51 27.32 -8.49
C GLY A 254 -17.67 28.15 -9.05
N THR A 255 -18.59 27.52 -9.80
CA THR A 255 -19.77 28.17 -10.38
C THR A 255 -21.01 28.07 -9.50
N LEU A 256 -20.91 27.36 -8.38
CA LEU A 256 -22.00 27.13 -7.45
C LEU A 256 -21.87 28.07 -6.25
N GLU A 257 -23.01 28.57 -5.77
CA GLU A 257 -23.07 29.42 -4.58
C GLU A 257 -24.21 29.01 -3.65
N GLY A 258 -24.05 29.33 -2.38
CA GLY A 258 -25.11 29.29 -1.38
C GLY A 258 -25.32 27.93 -0.73
N ASN A 259 -25.68 27.96 0.56
CA ASN A 259 -25.80 26.82 1.46
C ASN A 259 -26.44 25.58 0.85
N ASN A 260 -27.67 25.71 0.35
CA ASN A 260 -28.49 24.55 -0.04
C ASN A 260 -28.08 23.95 -1.38
N HIS A 261 -27.55 24.75 -2.30
CA HIS A 261 -27.21 24.24 -3.63
C HIS A 261 -25.76 23.74 -3.65
N PHE A 262 -24.83 24.58 -3.19
CA PHE A 262 -23.41 24.27 -3.26
C PHE A 262 -23.00 23.13 -2.31
N ILE A 263 -23.42 23.16 -1.04
CA ILE A 263 -23.02 22.11 -0.08
C ILE A 263 -23.70 20.79 -0.43
N LYS A 264 -24.97 20.82 -0.85
CA LYS A 264 -25.68 19.63 -1.30
C LYS A 264 -24.97 18.96 -2.48
N SER A 265 -24.70 19.71 -3.55
CA SER A 265 -23.97 19.17 -4.72
C SER A 265 -22.57 18.69 -4.32
N THR A 266 -21.86 19.41 -3.45
CA THR A 266 -20.54 18.96 -2.94
C THR A 266 -20.64 17.61 -2.24
N ASN A 267 -21.63 17.40 -1.37
CA ASN A 267 -21.80 16.13 -0.68
C ASN A 267 -22.23 15.01 -1.65
N GLU A 268 -23.24 15.25 -2.49
CA GLU A 268 -23.82 14.26 -3.39
C GLU A 268 -22.89 13.86 -4.54
N GLU A 269 -22.00 14.76 -4.97
CA GLU A 269 -21.13 14.54 -6.13
C GLU A 269 -19.67 14.34 -5.73
N ILE A 270 -19.10 15.22 -4.89
CA ILE A 270 -17.68 15.19 -4.57
C ILE A 270 -17.38 14.22 -3.43
N VAL A 271 -18.05 14.34 -2.28
CA VAL A 271 -17.83 13.48 -1.11
C VAL A 271 -18.17 12.03 -1.45
N VAL A 272 -19.32 11.79 -2.08
CA VAL A 272 -19.73 10.45 -2.52
C VAL A 272 -18.71 9.82 -3.47
N ASN A 273 -18.23 10.55 -4.49
CA ASN A 273 -17.26 9.98 -5.43
C ASN A 273 -15.89 9.78 -4.79
N PHE A 274 -15.47 10.65 -3.88
CA PHE A 274 -14.25 10.44 -3.08
C PHE A 274 -14.35 9.19 -2.19
N ASN A 275 -15.50 8.93 -1.59
CA ASN A 275 -15.71 7.71 -0.79
C ASN A 275 -15.69 6.44 -1.66
N LYS A 276 -16.13 6.50 -2.93
CA LYS A 276 -15.94 5.40 -3.89
C LYS A 276 -14.46 5.15 -4.18
N ILE A 277 -13.62 6.19 -4.25
CA ILE A 277 -12.16 6.04 -4.35
C ILE A 277 -11.63 5.33 -3.10
N ILE A 278 -12.08 5.73 -1.91
CA ILE A 278 -11.69 5.08 -0.64
C ILE A 278 -12.07 3.59 -0.65
N ASP A 279 -13.26 3.23 -1.11
CA ASP A 279 -13.69 1.83 -1.21
C ASP A 279 -12.76 1.00 -2.10
N ILE A 280 -12.34 1.55 -3.24
CA ILE A 280 -11.39 0.90 -4.14
C ILE A 280 -10.04 0.74 -3.44
N VAL A 281 -9.54 1.78 -2.79
CA VAL A 281 -8.26 1.74 -2.07
C VAL A 281 -8.29 0.70 -0.94
N ASN A 282 -9.37 0.65 -0.16
CA ASN A 282 -9.55 -0.33 0.89
C ASN A 282 -9.55 -1.76 0.34
N LYS A 283 -10.22 -2.02 -0.79
CA LYS A 283 -10.15 -3.32 -1.48
C LYS A 283 -8.73 -3.66 -1.91
N LEU A 284 -8.03 -2.73 -2.55
CA LEU A 284 -6.64 -2.93 -3.01
C LEU A 284 -5.67 -3.16 -1.84
N ASN A 285 -5.91 -2.52 -0.70
CA ASN A 285 -5.16 -2.74 0.54
C ASN A 285 -5.34 -4.17 1.09
N THR A 286 -6.52 -4.78 0.95
CA THR A 286 -6.78 -6.14 1.45
C THR A 286 -6.27 -7.29 0.57
N HIS A 287 -5.95 -6.99 -0.70
CA HIS A 287 -5.59 -7.98 -1.72
C HIS A 287 -4.13 -7.92 -2.19
N ASN A 288 -3.32 -7.00 -1.65
CA ASN A 288 -1.86 -6.98 -1.78
C ASN A 288 -1.20 -7.67 -0.59
#